data_AF-A0A7V9D765-F1
#
_entry.id   AF-A0A7V9D765-F1
#
_cell.length_a   1.000
_cell.length_b   1.000
_cell.length_c   1.000
_cell.angle_alpha   90.00
_cell.angle_beta   90.00
_cell.angle_gamma   90.00
#
_symmetry.space_group_name_H-M   'P 1'
#
loop_
_entity.id
_entity.type
_entity.pdbx_description
1 polymer ?
#
loop_
_entity_poly.entity_id
_entity_poly.type
_entity_poly.pdbx_seq_one_letter_code
_entity_poly.pdbx_strand_id
1 'polypeptide(L)'
;MAEVVEVLDRLLEADVLDGADVARVLGTSPRSVTRWQASRSTPRRDTEERLLELKAVVDLLRRVLRDEPARLWLRSPSPDLGYEKPLDVVARGEYQKVIGSILALAEGVTA
;
A
#
# COMPACT_ATOMS: atom_id res chain seq x y z
N MET A 1 13.96 12.87 -5.13
CA MET A 1 14.18 12.58 -6.57
C MET A 1 14.52 11.11 -6.81
N ALA A 2 15.49 10.50 -6.11
CA ALA A 2 15.69 9.04 -6.09
C ALA A 2 14.64 8.30 -5.23
N GLU A 3 14.19 8.96 -4.16
CA GLU A 3 13.34 8.37 -3.12
C GLU A 3 11.99 7.82 -3.61
N VAL A 4 11.28 8.50 -4.51
CA VAL A 4 9.97 8.04 -5.02
C VAL A 4 10.08 6.76 -5.84
N VAL A 5 11.09 6.69 -6.71
CA VAL A 5 11.33 5.50 -7.55
C VAL A 5 11.72 4.32 -6.68
N GLU A 6 12.62 4.53 -5.72
CA GLU A 6 13.01 3.50 -4.75
C GLU A 6 11.82 2.99 -3.92
N VAL A 7 10.90 3.87 -3.53
CA VAL A 7 9.68 3.48 -2.82
C VAL A 7 8.75 2.65 -3.73
N LEU A 8 8.55 3.09 -4.98
CA LEU A 8 7.73 2.36 -5.94
C LEU A 8 8.30 0.97 -6.21
N ASP A 9 9.60 0.88 -6.47
CA ASP A 9 10.25 -0.40 -6.78
C ASP A 9 10.15 -1.35 -5.59
N ARG A 10 10.40 -0.86 -4.36
CA ARG A 10 10.23 -1.67 -3.14
C ARG A 10 8.80 -2.20 -2.96
N LEU A 11 7.79 -1.40 -3.29
CA LEU A 11 6.40 -1.82 -3.19
C LEU A 11 6.05 -2.92 -4.20
N LEU A 12 6.69 -2.91 -5.37
CA LEU A 12 6.43 -3.86 -6.46
C LEU A 12 7.31 -5.12 -6.38
N GLU A 13 8.46 -5.07 -5.72
CA GLU A 13 9.39 -6.20 -5.59
C GLU A 13 8.81 -7.40 -4.81
N ALA A 14 7.90 -7.17 -3.88
CA ALA A 14 7.41 -8.19 -2.95
C ALA A 14 6.22 -9.03 -3.47
N ASP A 15 5.71 -8.76 -4.68
CA ASP A 15 4.45 -9.30 -5.24
C ASP A 15 3.20 -9.08 -4.35
N VAL A 16 3.34 -8.34 -3.24
CA VAL A 16 2.24 -7.94 -2.36
C VAL A 16 1.29 -6.97 -3.09
N LEU A 17 1.87 -6.05 -3.88
CA LEU A 17 1.18 -5.09 -4.71
C LEU A 17 1.65 -5.22 -6.16
N ASP A 18 0.71 -5.04 -7.09
CA ASP A 18 1.04 -4.82 -8.49
C ASP A 18 0.91 -3.33 -8.87
N GLY A 19 1.36 -2.98 -10.08
CA GLY A 19 1.30 -1.61 -10.57
C GLY A 19 -0.13 -1.07 -10.71
N ALA A 20 -1.13 -1.94 -10.87
CA ALA A 20 -2.53 -1.53 -10.95
C ALA A 20 -3.08 -1.18 -9.56
N ASP A 21 -2.66 -1.89 -8.51
CA ASP A 21 -3.00 -1.56 -7.13
C ASP A 21 -2.37 -0.25 -6.70
N VAL A 22 -1.09 -0.05 -7.00
CA VAL A 22 -0.41 1.23 -6.73
C VAL A 22 -1.12 2.37 -7.47
N ALA A 23 -1.43 2.20 -8.75
CA ALA A 23 -2.15 3.22 -9.52
C ALA A 23 -3.51 3.57 -8.90
N ARG A 24 -4.27 2.55 -8.47
CA ARG A 24 -5.59 2.71 -7.84
C ARG A 24 -5.49 3.48 -6.53
N VAL A 25 -4.60 3.07 -5.61
CA VAL A 25 -4.43 3.72 -4.30
C VAL A 25 -4.00 5.17 -4.45
N LEU A 26 -3.12 5.46 -5.41
CA LEU A 26 -2.61 6.80 -5.66
C LEU A 26 -3.57 7.69 -6.45
N GLY A 27 -4.74 7.19 -6.88
CA GLY A 27 -5.69 7.95 -7.70
C GLY A 27 -5.11 8.37 -9.06
N THR A 28 -4.24 7.53 -9.64
CA THR A 28 -3.51 7.84 -10.88
C THR A 28 -3.68 6.73 -11.92
N SER A 29 -3.07 6.91 -13.09
CA SER A 29 -3.08 5.89 -14.15
C SER A 29 -1.87 4.94 -14.02
N PRO A 30 -1.99 3.67 -14.42
CA PRO A 30 -0.84 2.77 -14.53
C PRO A 30 0.28 3.34 -15.40
N ARG A 31 -0.07 4.09 -16.46
CA ARG A 31 0.87 4.79 -17.32
C ARG A 31 1.69 5.84 -16.56
N SER A 32 1.09 6.56 -15.61
CA SER A 32 1.79 7.52 -14.76
C SER A 32 2.83 6.81 -13.89
N VAL A 33 2.44 5.69 -13.27
CA VAL A 33 3.34 4.86 -12.45
C VAL A 33 4.53 4.37 -13.27
N THR A 34 4.30 3.82 -14.46
CA THR A 34 5.39 3.41 -15.37
C THR A 34 6.31 4.57 -15.76
N ARG A 35 5.76 5.77 -15.97
CA ARG A 35 6.58 6.96 -16.27
C ARG A 35 7.42 7.40 -15.08
N TRP A 36 6.91 7.30 -13.86
CA TRP A 36 7.66 7.60 -12.64
C TRP A 36 8.79 6.60 -12.42
N GLN A 37 8.53 5.29 -12.57
CA GLN A 37 9.57 4.26 -12.50
C GLN A 37 10.68 4.50 -13.54
N ALA A 38 10.31 4.89 -14.75
CA ALA A 38 11.27 5.24 -15.81
C ALA A 38 11.92 6.63 -15.62
N SER A 39 11.68 7.33 -14.50
CA SER A 39 12.15 8.69 -14.23
C SER A 39 11.79 9.71 -15.33
N ARG A 40 10.70 9.49 -16.07
CA ARG A 40 10.22 10.34 -17.18
C ARG A 40 9.19 11.39 -16.77
N SER A 41 8.81 11.40 -15.51
CA SER A 41 7.99 12.43 -14.85
C SER A 41 8.11 12.26 -13.34
N THR A 42 7.61 13.23 -12.57
CA THR A 42 7.49 13.14 -11.12
C THR A 42 6.02 13.13 -10.69
N PRO A 43 5.67 12.45 -9.59
CA PRO A 43 4.35 12.60 -8.99
C PRO A 43 4.16 14.00 -8.41
N ARG A 44 2.90 14.35 -8.13
CA ARG A 44 2.59 15.56 -7.35
C ARG A 44 2.83 15.27 -5.88
N ARG A 45 3.01 16.31 -5.07
CA ARG A 45 3.23 16.20 -3.63
C ARG A 45 2.20 15.31 -2.92
N ASP A 46 0.91 15.52 -3.15
CA ASP A 46 -0.14 14.70 -2.53
C ASP A 46 -0.05 13.21 -2.91
N THR A 47 0.42 12.93 -4.13
CA THR A 47 0.67 11.57 -4.60
C THR A 47 1.90 10.96 -3.94
N GLU A 48 2.95 11.75 -3.74
CA GLU A 48 4.15 11.33 -2.98
C GLU A 48 3.79 11.01 -1.53
N GLU A 49 2.98 11.84 -0.88
CA GLU A 49 2.49 11.62 0.48
C GLU A 49 1.67 10.32 0.56
N ARG A 50 0.71 10.10 -0.36
CA ARG A 50 -0.07 8.85 -0.40
C ARG A 50 0.80 7.61 -0.69
N LEU A 51 1.85 7.74 -1.49
CA LEU A 51 2.80 6.66 -1.76
C LEU A 51 3.57 6.25 -0.49
N LEU A 52 3.99 7.22 0.32
CA LEU A 52 4.66 6.97 1.59
C LEU A 52 3.73 6.30 2.62
N GLU A 53 2.46 6.69 2.66
CA GLU A 53 1.45 6.05 3.51
C GLU A 53 1.21 4.59 3.11
N LEU A 54 1.06 4.33 1.79
CA LEU A 54 0.92 2.97 1.28
C LEU A 54 2.13 2.11 1.64
N LYS A 55 3.35 2.66 1.51
CA LYS A 55 4.58 2.00 1.94
C LYS A 55 4.55 1.67 3.43
N ALA A 56 4.13 2.60 4.28
CA ALA A 56 4.06 2.35 5.73
C ALA A 56 3.12 1.18 6.07
N VAL A 57 1.97 1.10 5.41
CA VAL A 57 1.00 0.00 5.56
C VAL A 57 1.60 -1.33 5.11
N VAL A 58 2.19 -1.38 3.91
CA VAL A 58 2.77 -2.62 3.36
C VAL A 58 3.96 -3.10 4.19
N ASP A 59 4.86 -2.21 4.59
CA ASP A 59 6.01 -2.56 5.41
C ASP A 59 5.59 -3.12 6.77
N LEU A 60 4.56 -2.55 7.40
CA LEU A 60 4.05 -3.06 8.67
C LEU A 60 3.36 -4.41 8.48
N LEU A 61 2.51 -4.56 7.47
CA LEU A 61 1.80 -5.81 7.20
C LEU A 61 2.77 -6.97 6.95
N ARG A 62 3.86 -6.73 6.21
CA ARG A 62 4.88 -7.73 5.92
C ARG A 62 5.71 -8.15 7.13
N ARG A 63 5.65 -7.40 8.25
CA ARG A 63 6.22 -7.85 9.54
C ARG A 63 5.31 -8.85 10.25
N VAL A 64 4.03 -8.87 9.91
CA VAL A 64 3.01 -9.71 10.55
C VAL A 64 2.67 -10.92 9.69
N LEU A 65 2.57 -10.72 8.37
CA LEU A 65 2.19 -11.74 7.40
C LEU A 65 3.28 -11.95 6.35
N ARG A 66 3.37 -13.18 5.82
CA ARG A 66 4.15 -13.47 4.61
C ARG A 66 3.51 -12.79 3.40
N ASP A 67 4.28 -12.64 2.32
CA ASP A 67 3.89 -11.84 1.15
C ASP A 67 2.55 -12.29 0.53
N GLU A 68 2.32 -13.59 0.28
CA GLU A 68 1.06 -14.06 -0.31
C GLU A 68 -0.18 -13.83 0.60
N PRO A 69 -0.17 -14.17 1.90
CA PRO A 69 -1.24 -13.77 2.81
C PRO A 69 -1.43 -12.25 2.91
N ALA A 70 -0.35 -11.46 2.92
CA ALA A 70 -0.44 -9.99 2.92
C ALA A 70 -1.13 -9.46 1.66
N ARG A 71 -0.78 -10.03 0.50
CA ARG A 71 -1.41 -9.74 -0.80
C ARG A 71 -2.93 -9.97 -0.73
N LEU A 72 -3.37 -11.13 -0.24
CA LEU A 72 -4.78 -11.46 -0.10
C LEU A 72 -5.49 -10.56 0.90
N TRP A 73 -4.86 -10.31 2.07
CA TRP A 73 -5.43 -9.50 3.13
C TRP A 73 -5.74 -8.07 2.67
N LEU A 74 -4.81 -7.44 1.94
CA LEU A 74 -4.99 -6.08 1.40
C LEU A 74 -6.19 -5.94 0.46
N ARG A 75 -6.61 -7.03 -0.20
CA ARG A 75 -7.70 -7.09 -1.17
C ARG A 75 -8.99 -7.70 -0.60
N SER A 76 -8.96 -8.15 0.65
CA SER A 76 -10.08 -8.82 1.30
C SER A 76 -10.85 -7.85 2.21
N PRO A 77 -12.19 -7.97 2.30
CA PRO A 77 -12.98 -7.24 3.29
C PRO A 77 -12.46 -7.51 4.72
N SER A 78 -12.14 -6.46 5.48
CA SER A 78 -11.71 -6.58 6.88
C SER A 78 -12.85 -6.21 7.83
N PRO A 79 -13.25 -7.08 8.78
CA PRO A 79 -14.27 -6.76 9.78
C PRO A 79 -13.95 -5.50 10.60
N ASP A 80 -12.68 -5.31 10.99
CA ASP A 80 -12.22 -4.15 11.78
C ASP A 80 -12.32 -2.83 11.00
N LEU A 81 -12.40 -2.92 9.68
CA LEU A 81 -12.56 -1.79 8.76
C LEU A 81 -13.99 -1.69 8.23
N GLY A 82 -14.98 -2.25 8.93
CA GLY A 82 -16.38 -2.20 8.50
C GLY A 82 -16.65 -2.98 7.21
N TYR A 83 -15.92 -4.07 7.00
CA TYR A 83 -15.95 -4.89 5.78
C TYR A 83 -15.45 -4.18 4.52
N GLU A 84 -14.68 -3.11 4.68
CA GLU A 84 -13.97 -2.47 3.57
C GLU A 84 -12.63 -3.16 3.31
N LYS A 85 -12.14 -3.03 2.07
CA LYS A 85 -10.82 -3.56 1.70
C LYS A 85 -9.73 -2.58 2.15
N PRO A 86 -8.65 -3.04 2.78
CA PRO A 86 -7.55 -2.18 3.22
C PRO A 86 -7.04 -1.22 2.13
N LEU A 87 -6.86 -1.68 0.88
CA LEU A 87 -6.40 -0.82 -0.21
C LEU A 87 -7.36 0.34 -0.50
N ASP A 88 -8.67 0.11 -0.41
CA ASP A 88 -9.68 1.14 -0.65
C ASP A 88 -9.67 2.17 0.50
N VAL A 89 -9.46 1.72 1.72
CA VAL A 89 -9.32 2.59 2.91
C VAL A 89 -8.05 3.47 2.79
N VAL A 90 -6.93 2.91 2.36
CA VAL A 90 -5.70 3.68 2.09
C VAL A 90 -5.92 4.67 0.94
N ALA A 91 -6.62 4.28 -0.12
CA ALA A 91 -6.89 5.17 -1.26
C ALA A 91 -7.64 6.46 -0.85
N ARG A 92 -8.52 6.37 0.16
CA ARG A 92 -9.22 7.52 0.74
C ARG A 92 -8.37 8.34 1.72
N GLY A 93 -7.17 7.89 2.04
CA GLY A 93 -6.25 8.54 2.97
C GLY A 93 -6.49 8.21 4.44
N GLU A 94 -7.20 7.13 4.71
CA GLU A 94 -7.47 6.66 6.07
C GLU A 94 -6.47 5.57 6.50
N TYR A 95 -5.22 5.67 6.06
CA TYR A 95 -4.19 4.63 6.24
C TYR A 95 -3.95 4.28 7.72
N GLN A 96 -4.16 5.21 8.64
CA GLN A 96 -4.02 4.97 10.09
C GLN A 96 -5.03 3.92 10.59
N LYS A 97 -6.23 3.85 10.02
CA LYS A 97 -7.21 2.80 10.37
C LYS A 97 -6.70 1.42 10.00
N VAL A 98 -6.06 1.33 8.82
CA VAL A 98 -5.45 0.08 8.35
C VAL A 98 -4.28 -0.33 9.24
N ILE A 99 -3.42 0.62 9.63
CA ILE A 99 -2.37 0.36 10.62
C ILE A 99 -2.96 -0.21 11.92
N GLY A 100 -4.03 0.38 12.44
CA GLY A 100 -4.71 -0.12 13.64
C GLY A 100 -5.18 -1.56 13.50
N SER A 101 -5.79 -1.92 12.37
CA SER A 101 -6.21 -3.31 12.09
C SER A 101 -5.03 -4.27 11.97
N ILE A 102 -3.89 -3.84 11.40
CA ILE A 102 -2.68 -4.67 11.34
C ILE A 102 -2.09 -4.92 12.74
N LEU A 103 -2.10 -3.91 13.61
CA LEU A 103 -1.63 -4.07 14.99
C LEU A 103 -2.54 -5.00 15.79
N ALA A 104 -3.85 -4.87 15.66
CA ALA A 104 -4.82 -5.78 16.27
C ALA A 104 -4.63 -7.22 15.76
N LEU A 105 -4.38 -7.40 14.46
CA LEU A 105 -4.03 -8.70 13.89
C LEU A 105 -2.75 -9.28 14.53
N ALA A 106 -1.71 -8.46 14.74
CA ALA A 106 -0.47 -8.91 15.37
C ALA A 106 -0.65 -9.31 16.84
N GLU A 107 -1.50 -8.58 17.59
CA GLU A 107 -1.88 -8.93 18.96
C GLU A 107 -2.64 -10.27 18.99
N GLY A 108 -3.58 -10.49 18.06
CA GLY A 108 -4.31 -11.76 17.94
C GLY A 108 -3.47 -12.96 17.50
N VAL A 109 -2.34 -12.73 16.82
CA VAL A 109 -1.38 -13.80 16.43
C VAL A 109 -0.49 -14.23 17.60
N THR A 110 -0.28 -13.37 18.60
CA THR A 110 0.62 -13.63 19.74
C THR A 110 -0.11 -14.13 21.00
N ALA A 111 -1.44 -14.10 21.00
CA ALA A 111 -2.30 -14.54 22.10
C ALA A 111 -2.60 -16.05 22.12
#